data_AF-A0A7K2C1U9-F1
#
_entry.id   AF-A0A7K2C1U9-F1
#
_cell.length_a   1.000
_cell.length_b   1.000
_cell.length_c   1.000
_cell.angle_alpha   90.00
_cell.angle_beta   90.00
_cell.angle_gamma   90.00
#
_symmetry.space_group_name_H-M   'P 1'
#
loop_
_entity.id
_entity.type
_entity.pdbx_description
1 polymer ?
#
loop_
_entity_poly.entity_id
_entity_poly.type
_entity_poly.pdbx_seq_one_letter_code
_entity_poly.pdbx_strand_id
1 'polypeptide(L)'
;MRVAAARYGDYQFWAGPLDDYGAPPADCSEFDRLYKVSIDDIQDYEATGVITPDLRDWPTGLGAPTYAPPGNGVDGDGDGEIDESGETIFVMNQPLSQRVNRVIDLAGGERPAILGDQSIWWVVNDRGNEHYEPSTPPIGLEVHATAFAFRTGGDIGNATFYKYDFHYRGTGP
;
A
#
# COMPACT_ATOMS: atom_id res chain seq x y z
N MET A 1 -19.48 -12.25 -19.11
CA MET A 1 -18.49 -12.29 -18.03
C MET A 1 -17.37 -13.23 -18.46
N ARG A 2 -16.20 -12.68 -18.84
CA ARG A 2 -15.01 -13.50 -19.06
C ARG A 2 -14.28 -13.53 -17.74
N VAL A 3 -14.20 -14.71 -17.12
CA VAL A 3 -13.46 -14.92 -15.88
C VAL A 3 -12.14 -15.55 -16.28
N ALA A 4 -11.04 -14.82 -16.09
CA ALA A 4 -9.71 -15.43 -16.08
C ALA A 4 -9.52 -16.03 -14.68
N ALA A 5 -9.19 -17.32 -14.61
CA ALA A 5 -8.93 -18.02 -13.36
C ALA A 5 -7.52 -18.60 -13.42
N ALA A 6 -6.66 -18.15 -12.51
CA ALA A 6 -5.35 -18.75 -12.27
C ALA A 6 -5.41 -19.65 -11.04
N ARG A 7 -4.72 -20.79 -11.11
CA ARG A 7 -4.48 -21.62 -9.94
C ARG A 7 -3.18 -21.17 -9.29
N TYR A 8 -3.27 -20.78 -8.03
CA TYR A 8 -2.12 -20.39 -7.22
C TYR A 8 -1.79 -21.57 -6.28
N GLY A 9 -0.60 -22.16 -6.43
CA GLY A 9 0.00 -23.12 -5.49
C GLY A 9 0.77 -22.45 -4.35
N ASP A 10 1.76 -23.14 -3.77
CA ASP A 10 2.66 -22.52 -2.77
C ASP A 10 3.55 -21.46 -3.44
N TYR A 11 3.66 -20.28 -2.82
CA TYR A 11 4.49 -19.12 -3.25
C TYR A 11 4.23 -18.60 -4.68
N GLN A 12 3.15 -17.83 -4.85
CA GLN A 12 2.69 -17.36 -6.17
C GLN A 12 2.55 -15.83 -6.25
N PHE A 13 2.94 -15.17 -5.17
CA PHE A 13 3.01 -13.73 -5.05
C PHE A 13 4.40 -13.37 -4.56
N TRP A 14 4.95 -12.32 -5.15
CA TRP A 14 6.28 -11.79 -4.87
C TRP A 14 6.18 -10.36 -4.39
N ALA A 15 7.12 -9.95 -3.55
CA ALA A 15 7.16 -8.61 -3.03
C ALA A 15 7.36 -7.57 -4.15
N GLY A 16 6.68 -6.44 -4.01
CA GLY A 16 6.87 -5.28 -4.87
C GLY A 16 5.73 -5.02 -5.85
N PRO A 17 5.65 -3.77 -6.35
CA PRO A 17 4.65 -3.35 -7.34
C PRO A 17 4.98 -3.88 -8.74
N LEU A 18 4.01 -3.80 -9.65
CA LEU A 18 4.28 -3.93 -11.08
C LEU A 18 4.50 -2.55 -11.69
N ASP A 19 5.34 -2.46 -12.72
CA ASP A 19 5.47 -1.25 -13.50
C ASP A 19 4.24 -0.98 -14.37
N ASP A 20 4.26 0.14 -15.11
CA ASP A 20 3.12 0.58 -15.91
C ASP A 20 2.79 -0.38 -17.08
N TYR A 21 3.71 -1.29 -17.41
CA TYR A 21 3.56 -2.34 -18.42
C TYR A 21 3.32 -3.73 -17.80
N GLY A 22 3.21 -3.80 -16.47
CA GLY A 22 3.00 -5.03 -15.74
C GLY A 22 4.26 -5.88 -15.58
N ALA A 23 5.46 -5.32 -15.71
CA ALA A 23 6.71 -6.01 -15.40
C ALA A 23 7.01 -5.93 -13.90
N PRO A 24 7.50 -7.02 -13.28
CA PRO A 24 7.92 -7.00 -11.88
C PRO A 24 9.25 -6.24 -11.70
N PRO A 25 9.61 -5.88 -10.46
CA PRO A 25 10.93 -5.36 -10.17
C PRO A 25 12.01 -6.40 -10.48
N ALA A 26 13.20 -5.94 -10.89
CA ALA A 26 14.33 -6.81 -11.17
C ALA A 26 14.82 -7.57 -9.92
N ASP A 27 14.71 -6.92 -8.75
CA ASP A 27 14.96 -7.53 -7.44
C ASP A 27 13.73 -7.29 -6.55
N CYS A 28 13.00 -8.36 -6.24
CA CYS A 28 11.83 -8.29 -5.36
C CYS A 28 12.22 -8.08 -3.89
N SER A 29 13.46 -8.42 -3.50
CA SER A 29 13.89 -8.37 -2.09
C SER A 29 13.96 -6.94 -1.54
N GLU A 30 14.08 -5.94 -2.42
CA GLU A 30 13.95 -4.52 -2.07
C GLU A 30 12.58 -4.17 -1.46
N PHE A 31 11.56 -5.00 -1.73
CA PHE A 31 10.18 -4.81 -1.30
C PHE A 31 9.73 -5.81 -0.23
N ASP A 32 10.62 -6.65 0.32
CA ASP A 32 10.30 -7.64 1.37
C ASP A 32 9.92 -6.99 2.72
N ARG A 33 10.04 -5.66 2.83
CA ARG A 33 9.70 -4.90 4.04
C ARG A 33 8.19 -4.79 4.21
N LEU A 34 7.72 -5.15 5.41
CA LEU A 34 6.39 -4.80 5.89
C LEU A 34 6.50 -3.52 6.73
N TYR A 35 5.62 -2.56 6.48
CA TYR A 35 5.62 -1.26 7.16
C TYR A 35 4.59 -1.25 8.26
N LYS A 36 5.03 -1.20 9.52
CA LYS A 36 4.14 -1.19 10.69
C LYS A 36 4.08 0.20 11.31
N VAL A 37 2.88 0.78 11.35
CA VAL A 37 2.62 2.08 11.98
C VAL A 37 1.42 1.97 12.90
N SER A 38 1.53 2.59 14.08
CA SER A 38 0.46 2.70 15.07
C SER A 38 0.02 4.13 15.29
N ILE A 39 -1.16 4.31 15.89
CA ILE A 39 -1.63 5.63 16.33
C ILE A 39 -0.64 6.26 17.33
N ASP A 40 -0.02 5.45 18.19
CA ASP A 40 0.98 5.94 19.15
C ASP A 40 2.21 6.51 18.42
N ASP A 41 2.70 5.87 17.35
CA ASP A 41 3.83 6.39 16.56
C ASP A 41 3.52 7.78 15.98
N ILE A 42 2.28 7.97 15.51
CA ILE A 42 1.81 9.25 14.97
C ILE A 42 1.71 10.28 16.10
N GLN A 43 1.10 9.93 17.23
CA GLN A 43 0.96 10.82 18.39
C GLN A 43 2.30 11.23 18.99
N ASP A 44 3.25 10.31 19.09
CA ASP A 44 4.60 10.57 19.58
C ASP A 44 5.35 11.52 18.64
N TYR A 45 5.20 11.35 17.33
CA TYR A 45 5.73 12.28 16.34
C TYR A 45 5.13 13.68 16.51
N GLU A 46 3.82 13.81 16.67
CA GLU A 46 3.18 15.12 16.88
C GLU A 46 3.60 15.79 18.18
N ALA A 47 3.74 15.01 19.25
CA ALA A 47 4.05 15.54 20.58
C ALA A 47 5.54 15.89 20.73
N THR A 48 6.44 15.14 20.08
CA THR A 48 7.87 15.17 20.39
C THR A 48 8.79 15.24 19.18
N GLY A 49 8.27 14.98 17.98
CA GLY A 49 9.08 14.81 16.76
C GLY A 49 9.82 13.47 16.68
N VAL A 50 9.63 12.57 17.65
CA VAL A 50 10.20 11.22 17.59
C VAL A 50 9.56 10.44 16.46
N ILE A 51 10.38 9.82 15.63
CA ILE A 51 9.94 9.14 14.40
C ILE A 51 10.48 7.72 14.36
N THR A 52 9.60 6.76 14.12
CA THR A 52 10.00 5.37 13.89
C THR A 52 10.49 5.16 12.46
N PRO A 53 11.31 4.13 12.19
CA PRO A 53 11.75 3.85 10.83
C PRO A 53 10.61 3.59 9.85
N ASP A 54 9.55 2.90 10.27
CA ASP A 54 8.41 2.59 9.39
C ASP A 54 7.53 3.81 9.13
N LEU A 55 7.38 4.71 10.12
CA LEU A 55 6.69 5.98 9.93
C LEU A 55 7.47 6.91 8.99
N ARG A 56 8.80 6.99 9.14
CA ARG A 56 9.67 7.80 8.26
C ARG A 56 9.66 7.31 6.82
N ASP A 57 9.73 6.00 6.64
CA ASP A 57 9.91 5.39 5.33
C ASP A 57 8.56 4.93 4.75
N TRP A 58 7.43 5.38 5.32
CA TRP A 58 6.08 4.98 4.89
C TRP A 58 5.93 5.18 3.38
N PRO A 59 5.60 4.13 2.61
CA PRO A 59 5.86 4.12 1.18
C PRO A 59 4.66 4.66 0.40
N THR A 60 4.32 5.93 0.63
CA THR A 60 3.22 6.62 -0.06
C THR A 60 3.35 6.49 -1.57
N GLY A 61 4.58 6.56 -2.10
CA GLY A 61 4.91 6.38 -3.50
C GLY A 61 4.54 5.01 -4.08
N LEU A 62 4.51 3.95 -3.27
CA LEU A 62 4.06 2.63 -3.67
C LEU A 62 2.54 2.47 -3.58
N GLY A 63 1.83 3.45 -3.01
CA GLY A 63 0.38 3.42 -2.81
C GLY A 63 -0.05 3.18 -1.37
N ALA A 64 0.86 3.25 -0.39
CA ALA A 64 0.45 3.15 1.00
C ALA A 64 -0.50 4.30 1.39
N PRO A 65 -1.64 4.01 2.03
CA PRO A 65 -2.64 5.02 2.36
C PRO A 65 -2.03 6.19 3.13
N THR A 66 -2.25 7.40 2.63
CA THR A 66 -1.65 8.63 3.17
C THR A 66 -2.66 9.76 3.06
N TYR A 67 -2.91 10.45 4.17
CA TYR A 67 -3.67 11.69 4.21
C TYR A 67 -2.86 12.83 3.63
N ALA A 68 -3.50 13.66 2.81
CA ALA A 68 -2.88 14.88 2.32
C ALA A 68 -2.73 15.91 3.46
N PRO A 69 -1.79 16.86 3.34
CA PRO A 69 -1.70 17.97 4.27
C PRO A 69 -2.97 18.81 4.24
N PRO A 70 -3.57 19.16 5.38
CA PRO A 70 -4.78 19.96 5.41
C PRO A 70 -4.51 21.40 4.95
N GLY A 71 -5.39 21.93 4.11
CA GLY A 71 -5.35 23.32 3.67
C GLY A 71 -4.26 23.61 2.64
N ASN A 72 -3.83 22.60 1.88
CA ASN A 72 -2.83 22.76 0.83
C ASN A 72 -3.43 23.27 -0.49
N GLY A 73 -4.76 23.32 -0.61
CA GLY A 73 -5.49 23.78 -1.79
C GLY A 73 -5.43 22.82 -2.98
N VAL A 74 -5.14 21.54 -2.74
CA VAL A 74 -5.01 20.50 -3.75
C VAL A 74 -6.07 19.42 -3.52
N ASP A 75 -6.76 19.04 -4.60
CA ASP A 75 -7.58 17.83 -4.70
C ASP A 75 -6.61 16.62 -4.83
N GLY A 76 -6.38 15.94 -3.71
CA GLY A 76 -5.32 14.95 -3.54
C GLY A 76 -5.66 13.59 -4.16
N ASP A 77 -6.94 13.21 -4.11
CA ASP A 77 -7.45 11.95 -4.64
C ASP A 77 -8.15 12.08 -6.00
N GLY A 78 -8.44 13.31 -6.44
CA GLY A 78 -9.01 13.63 -7.73
C GLY A 78 -10.54 13.50 -7.76
N ASP A 79 -11.23 13.54 -6.62
CA ASP A 79 -12.69 13.42 -6.54
C ASP A 79 -13.44 14.73 -6.85
N GLY A 80 -12.72 15.85 -6.93
CA GLY A 80 -13.23 17.18 -7.27
C GLY A 80 -13.57 18.05 -6.06
N GLU A 81 -13.42 17.55 -4.84
CA GLU A 81 -13.38 18.34 -3.61
C GLU A 81 -11.93 18.71 -3.27
N ILE A 82 -11.74 19.74 -2.45
CA ILE A 82 -10.41 20.24 -2.06
C ILE A 82 -10.38 20.35 -0.54
N ASP A 83 -9.32 19.78 0.06
CA ASP A 83 -9.05 19.87 1.50
C ASP A 83 -10.22 19.37 2.37
N GLU A 84 -11.01 18.41 1.89
CA GLU A 84 -12.10 17.82 2.65
C GLU A 84 -11.60 16.90 3.77
N SER A 85 -12.49 16.64 4.73
CA SER A 85 -12.13 15.83 5.88
C SER A 85 -11.82 14.39 5.47
N GLY A 86 -10.55 14.02 5.52
CA GLY A 86 -10.09 12.68 5.15
C GLY A 86 -9.45 12.60 3.77
N GLU A 87 -9.22 13.74 3.12
CA GLU A 87 -8.48 13.87 1.85
C GLU A 87 -7.20 13.00 1.84
N THR A 88 -7.01 12.25 0.76
CA THR A 88 -5.92 11.27 0.63
C THR A 88 -5.08 11.53 -0.61
N ILE A 89 -3.85 11.04 -0.60
CA ILE A 89 -2.97 11.19 -1.77
C ILE A 89 -3.15 9.99 -2.69
N PHE A 90 -3.71 10.20 -3.89
CA PHE A 90 -3.80 9.16 -4.91
C PHE A 90 -2.63 9.24 -5.90
N VAL A 91 -1.60 8.40 -5.69
CA VAL A 91 -0.41 8.35 -6.57
C VAL A 91 -0.48 7.32 -7.69
N MET A 92 -1.49 6.44 -7.69
CA MET A 92 -1.52 5.27 -8.58
C MET A 92 -1.82 5.61 -10.05
N ASN A 93 -2.20 6.86 -10.33
CA ASN A 93 -2.33 7.44 -11.67
C ASN A 93 -0.98 7.90 -12.26
N GLN A 94 0.10 7.94 -11.48
CA GLN A 94 1.44 8.33 -11.93
C GLN A 94 2.30 7.11 -12.28
N PRO A 95 3.23 7.25 -13.24
CA PRO A 95 4.18 6.20 -13.58
C PRO A 95 4.97 5.71 -12.36
N LEU A 96 5.11 4.39 -12.18
CA LEU A 96 5.84 3.84 -11.03
C LEU A 96 7.25 4.44 -10.92
N SER A 97 7.94 4.63 -12.05
CA SER A 97 9.29 5.21 -12.10
C SER A 97 9.41 6.61 -11.49
N GLN A 98 8.33 7.39 -11.42
CA GLN A 98 8.30 8.73 -10.84
C GLN A 98 8.01 8.73 -9.34
N ARG A 99 7.39 7.66 -8.83
CA ARG A 99 6.89 7.59 -7.45
C ARG A 99 7.51 6.50 -6.59
N VAL A 100 8.21 5.51 -7.16
CA VAL A 100 8.70 4.32 -6.43
C VAL A 100 9.52 4.66 -5.18
N ASN A 101 10.28 5.76 -5.20
CA ASN A 101 11.12 6.22 -4.09
C ASN A 101 10.46 7.28 -3.19
N ARG A 102 9.20 7.66 -3.47
CA ARG A 102 8.49 8.65 -2.66
C ARG A 102 8.06 8.01 -1.35
N VAL A 103 8.59 8.53 -0.26
CA VAL A 103 8.10 8.27 1.09
C VAL A 103 7.17 9.41 1.52
N ILE A 104 6.52 9.23 2.66
CA ILE A 104 5.66 10.24 3.27
C ILE A 104 6.41 11.55 3.59
N ASP A 105 5.76 12.69 3.38
CA ASP A 105 6.26 14.00 3.80
C ASP A 105 5.61 14.48 5.11
N LEU A 106 6.10 13.95 6.23
CA LEU A 106 5.58 14.31 7.56
C LEU A 106 5.81 15.78 7.92
N ALA A 107 6.89 16.39 7.40
CA ALA A 107 7.21 17.80 7.63
C ALA A 107 6.30 18.72 6.82
N GLY A 108 5.91 18.29 5.62
CA GLY A 108 4.88 18.92 4.78
C GLY A 108 3.45 18.73 5.27
N GLY A 109 3.22 17.90 6.30
CA GLY A 109 1.92 17.71 6.94
C GLY A 109 1.18 16.43 6.52
N GLU A 110 1.79 15.57 5.70
CA GLU A 110 1.21 14.27 5.35
C GLU A 110 1.16 13.35 6.56
N ARG A 111 0.16 12.48 6.65
CA ARG A 111 0.07 11.47 7.72
C ARG A 111 -0.33 10.11 7.16
N PRO A 112 0.18 8.99 7.69
CA PRO A 112 -0.30 7.68 7.27
C PRO A 112 -1.79 7.55 7.54
N ALA A 113 -2.57 7.16 6.53
CA ALA A 113 -4.00 6.91 6.68
C ALA A 113 -4.25 5.48 7.16
N ILE A 114 -3.74 5.17 8.36
CA ILE A 114 -3.82 3.83 8.95
C ILE A 114 -5.25 3.47 9.37
N LEU A 115 -5.54 2.17 9.36
CA LEU A 115 -6.76 1.59 9.91
C LEU A 115 -6.49 1.04 11.31
N GLY A 116 -7.49 1.10 12.18
CA GLY A 116 -7.36 0.65 13.57
C GLY A 116 -6.30 1.41 14.36
N ASP A 117 -5.82 0.80 15.44
CA ASP A 117 -4.79 1.39 16.30
C ASP A 117 -3.37 1.01 15.85
N GLN A 118 -3.25 -0.04 15.05
CA GLN A 118 -2.02 -0.47 14.41
C GLN A 118 -2.34 -1.08 13.04
N SER A 119 -1.60 -0.64 12.02
CA SER A 119 -1.63 -1.18 10.67
C SER A 119 -0.26 -1.70 10.24
N ILE A 120 -0.27 -2.72 9.40
CA ILE A 120 0.88 -3.24 8.66
C ILE A 120 0.52 -3.19 7.18
N TRP A 121 1.36 -2.57 6.37
CA TRP A 121 1.15 -2.43 4.93
C TRP A 121 2.28 -3.08 4.13
N TRP A 122 1.92 -3.72 3.01
CA TRP A 122 2.86 -4.27 2.03
C TRP A 122 2.22 -4.38 0.64
N VAL A 123 3.07 -4.56 -0.38
CA VAL A 123 2.65 -4.75 -1.78
C VAL A 123 3.24 -6.05 -2.33
N VAL A 124 2.41 -6.80 -3.06
CA VAL A 124 2.83 -8.01 -3.77
C VAL A 124 2.27 -8.06 -5.19
N ASN A 125 2.87 -8.87 -6.05
CA ASN A 125 2.42 -9.11 -7.41
C ASN A 125 2.53 -10.58 -7.83
N ASP A 126 1.81 -10.97 -8.88
CA ASP A 126 1.82 -12.33 -9.42
C ASP A 126 2.82 -12.55 -10.56
N ARG A 127 3.76 -11.63 -10.87
CA ARG A 127 4.72 -11.78 -11.99
C ARG A 127 6.19 -11.86 -11.57
N GLY A 128 6.50 -11.75 -10.27
CA GLY A 128 7.85 -11.61 -9.77
C GLY A 128 8.79 -12.80 -9.96
N ASN A 129 8.28 -14.03 -10.14
CA ASN A 129 9.12 -15.20 -10.43
C ASN A 129 8.33 -16.39 -11.02
N GLU A 130 9.00 -17.54 -11.13
CA GLU A 130 8.42 -18.80 -11.59
C GLU A 130 7.32 -19.32 -10.64
N HIS A 131 6.16 -19.66 -11.22
CA HIS A 131 5.10 -20.38 -10.54
C HIS A 131 5.42 -21.89 -10.54
N TYR A 132 5.48 -22.53 -9.36
CA TYR A 132 5.98 -23.91 -9.19
C TYR A 132 4.97 -25.04 -9.49
N GLU A 133 3.69 -24.73 -9.73
CA GLU A 133 2.68 -25.71 -10.15
C GLU A 133 2.17 -25.39 -11.56
N PRO A 134 1.72 -26.38 -12.37
CA PRO A 134 1.61 -26.20 -13.81
C PRO A 134 0.62 -25.09 -14.22
N SER A 135 1.22 -23.97 -14.61
CA SER A 135 1.03 -23.18 -15.82
C SER A 135 -0.34 -22.51 -16.03
N THR A 136 -0.78 -21.68 -15.08
CA THR A 136 -1.51 -20.50 -15.53
C THR A 136 -0.53 -19.36 -15.68
N PRO A 137 -0.43 -18.72 -16.87
CA PRO A 137 0.34 -17.49 -17.01
C PRO A 137 -0.13 -16.46 -15.99
N PRO A 138 0.79 -15.70 -15.39
CA PRO A 138 0.42 -14.66 -14.46
C PRO A 138 -0.45 -13.60 -15.15
N ILE A 139 -1.50 -13.17 -14.47
CA ILE A 139 -2.50 -12.26 -15.01
C ILE A 139 -2.06 -10.80 -14.91
N GLY A 140 -1.00 -10.50 -14.15
CA GLY A 140 -0.55 -9.12 -13.91
C GLY A 140 -1.38 -8.47 -12.81
N LEU A 141 -1.57 -9.19 -11.72
CA LEU A 141 -2.24 -8.72 -10.52
C LEU A 141 -1.19 -8.19 -9.54
N GLU A 142 -1.33 -6.93 -9.17
CA GLU A 142 -0.69 -6.30 -8.02
C GLU A 142 -1.72 -6.14 -6.90
N VAL A 143 -1.31 -6.39 -5.66
CA VAL A 143 -2.16 -6.35 -4.47
C VAL A 143 -1.49 -5.48 -3.42
N HIS A 144 -2.19 -4.45 -2.99
CA HIS A 144 -1.82 -3.67 -1.82
C HIS A 144 -2.59 -4.21 -0.63
N ALA A 145 -1.87 -4.67 0.39
CA ALA A 145 -2.44 -5.34 1.53
C ALA A 145 -2.21 -4.53 2.80
N THR A 146 -3.27 -4.39 3.59
CA THR A 146 -3.21 -3.81 4.93
C THR A 146 -3.78 -4.79 5.93
N ALA A 147 -2.99 -5.20 6.91
CA ALA A 147 -3.47 -5.90 8.10
C ALA A 147 -3.57 -4.91 9.26
N PHE A 148 -4.66 -4.92 10.00
CA PHE A 148 -4.86 -3.98 11.10
C PHE A 148 -5.62 -4.58 12.28
N ALA A 149 -5.46 -3.97 13.44
CA ALA A 149 -6.10 -4.39 14.69
C ALA A 149 -6.49 -3.18 15.55
N PHE A 150 -7.43 -3.39 16.46
CA PHE A 150 -7.90 -2.38 17.41
C PHE A 150 -7.47 -2.74 18.84
N ARG A 151 -6.98 -1.76 19.58
CA ARG A 151 -6.62 -1.83 21.00
C ARG A 151 -7.87 -1.60 21.85
N THR A 152 -8.82 -2.53 21.75
CA THR A 152 -10.08 -2.49 22.51
C THR A 152 -10.35 -3.83 23.19
N GLY A 153 -11.26 -3.84 24.16
CA GLY A 153 -11.74 -5.09 24.77
C GLY A 153 -12.78 -5.80 23.91
N GLY A 154 -13.05 -7.07 24.20
CA GLY A 154 -14.07 -7.86 23.53
C GLY A 154 -13.64 -8.40 22.17
N ASP A 155 -14.62 -8.86 21.38
CA ASP A 155 -14.37 -9.63 20.14
C ASP A 155 -13.58 -8.85 19.09
N ILE A 156 -13.79 -7.53 18.99
CA ILE A 156 -13.07 -6.65 18.05
C ILE A 156 -11.58 -6.60 18.40
N GLY A 157 -11.22 -6.57 19.68
CA GLY A 157 -9.82 -6.60 20.12
C GLY A 157 -9.14 -7.96 19.99
N ASN A 158 -9.92 -9.03 19.85
CA ASN A 158 -9.44 -10.39 19.62
C ASN A 158 -9.44 -10.78 18.13
N ALA A 159 -9.60 -9.80 17.23
CA ALA A 159 -9.63 -10.00 15.79
C ALA A 159 -8.54 -9.19 15.08
N THR A 160 -8.05 -9.75 13.97
CA THR A 160 -7.24 -9.03 12.98
C THR A 160 -8.05 -8.87 11.71
N PHE A 161 -7.94 -7.71 11.09
CA PHE A 161 -8.67 -7.35 9.88
C PHE A 161 -7.70 -7.18 8.73
N TYR A 162 -8.18 -7.42 7.51
CA TYR A 162 -7.39 -7.32 6.30
C TYR A 162 -8.17 -6.52 5.25
N LYS A 163 -7.52 -5.53 4.65
CA LYS A 163 -7.98 -4.82 3.46
C LYS A 163 -7.05 -5.16 2.31
N TYR A 164 -7.63 -5.45 1.15
CA TYR A 164 -6.89 -5.71 -0.09
C TYR A 164 -7.40 -4.78 -1.18
N ASP A 165 -6.49 -4.00 -1.76
CA ASP A 165 -6.74 -3.21 -2.96
C ASP A 165 -6.05 -3.91 -4.15
N PHE A 166 -6.83 -4.24 -5.18
CA PHE A 166 -6.38 -5.02 -6.33
C PHE A 166 -6.14 -4.12 -7.54
N HIS A 167 -4.92 -4.15 -8.07
CA HIS A 167 -4.48 -3.38 -9.22
C HIS A 167 -4.18 -4.32 -10.39
N TYR A 168 -4.95 -4.19 -11.46
CA TYR A 168 -4.71 -4.96 -12.68
C TYR A 168 -3.74 -4.20 -13.60
N ARG A 169 -2.61 -4.83 -13.90
CA ARG A 169 -1.54 -4.35 -14.80
C ARG A 169 -1.28 -5.33 -15.94
N GLY A 170 -2.21 -6.25 -16.21
CA GLY A 170 -2.14 -7.17 -17.33
C GLY A 170 -2.46 -6.48 -18.67
N THR A 171 -2.09 -7.13 -19.77
CA THR A 171 -2.25 -6.60 -21.15
C THR A 171 -3.62 -6.89 -21.76
N GLY A 172 -4.66 -7.18 -20.96
CA GLY A 172 -5.97 -7.60 -21.44
C GLY A 172 -6.03 -9.08 -21.87
N PRO A 173 -7.24 -9.65 -22.06
CA PRO A 173 -7.45 -11.08 -22.23
C PRO A 173 -6.87 -11.68 -23.52
#